data_AF-A0A920QMA0-F1
#
_entry.id   AF-A0A920QMA0-F1
#
_cell.length_a   1.000
_cell.length_b   1.000
_cell.length_c   1.000
_cell.angle_alpha   90.00
_cell.angle_beta   90.00
_cell.angle_gamma   90.00
#
_symmetry.space_group_name_H-M   'P 1'
#
loop_
_entity.id
_entity.type
_entity.pdbx_description
1 polymer ?
#
loop_
_entity_poly.entity_id
_entity_poly.type
_entity_poly.pdbx_seq_one_letter_code
_entity_poly.pdbx_strand_id
1 'polypeptide(L)'
;MRKPDYYENNLKARPLSRQHMPTNFHISLSRYTGKGTPSEKRIPEDFGPKQSLKGFEKTYQNIIDYIVRITFKIWEERDVEYILDTYSESSRVFDDYGLQLGNQKIVDDTHHTTGAFSNIKLIADEIIWAGNEEVGFHTSHRTIIRGKNDGRSNYGSATNKDIDVLVIANCVALENRIFLEHVCYNTSSMLIQLGMDLDSVLPKLVSNAPSGWPRDQKTWNDLRLSASPEIPICEADKIDGFDLDRFLRETFEIIWNKRDHSELNHFFDQDLYFEGPTNRKFNGLGNYKDFICSLINAFPDLILQIDEIYWMGNEVDGYLSSTRWSATGTHTGNGNYGEPTYTKVQIWGITQNEVIGGRIVNEWMLFNELDLMMQIAASK
;
A
#
# COMPACT_ATOMS: atom_id res chain seq x y z
N MET A 1 4.42 -27.11 18.63
CA MET A 1 3.13 -27.54 19.24
C MET A 1 2.09 -26.58 18.69
N ARG A 2 1.30 -27.00 17.68
CA ARG A 2 0.26 -26.13 17.09
C ARG A 2 -0.63 -25.63 18.22
N LYS A 3 -0.81 -24.31 18.33
CA LYS A 3 -1.73 -23.73 19.31
C LYS A 3 -3.12 -24.37 19.07
N PRO A 4 -3.80 -24.89 20.11
CA PRO A 4 -5.09 -25.53 19.94
C PRO A 4 -6.11 -24.57 19.33
N ASP A 5 -6.95 -25.11 18.44
CA ASP A 5 -8.05 -24.49 17.69
C ASP A 5 -8.92 -23.55 18.53
N TYR A 6 -8.58 -22.26 18.60
CA TYR A 6 -9.37 -21.29 19.36
C TYR A 6 -10.05 -20.18 18.54
N TYR A 7 -9.83 -20.09 17.22
CA TYR A 7 -10.33 -18.92 16.48
C TYR A 7 -10.78 -19.22 15.05
N GLU A 8 -11.89 -19.96 14.91
CA GLU A 8 -12.81 -19.92 13.75
C GLU A 8 -13.52 -18.55 13.59
N ASN A 9 -12.98 -17.47 14.15
CA ASN A 9 -13.61 -16.17 14.03
C ASN A 9 -13.20 -15.57 12.69
N ASN A 10 -14.16 -15.45 11.77
CA ASN A 10 -14.07 -14.56 10.61
C ASN A 10 -13.81 -13.13 11.09
N LEU A 11 -12.55 -12.81 11.37
CA LEU A 11 -12.12 -11.49 11.81
C LEU A 11 -12.49 -10.49 10.72
N LYS A 12 -13.15 -9.41 11.13
CA LYS A 12 -13.50 -8.29 10.27
C LYS A 12 -12.85 -7.04 10.83
N ALA A 13 -12.22 -6.28 9.95
CA ALA A 13 -11.58 -5.03 10.33
C ALA A 13 -12.65 -4.05 10.75
N ARG A 14 -12.45 -3.42 11.91
CA ARG A 14 -13.34 -2.38 12.40
C ARG A 14 -12.83 -1.03 11.90
N PRO A 15 -13.71 -0.12 11.50
CA PRO A 15 -13.26 1.23 11.16
C PRO A 15 -12.59 1.92 12.35
N LEU A 16 -11.60 2.75 12.06
CA LEU A 16 -10.91 3.55 13.07
C LEU A 16 -11.71 4.82 13.43
N SER A 17 -11.41 5.37 14.60
CA SER A 17 -11.87 6.67 15.06
C SER A 17 -10.66 7.48 15.54
N ARG A 18 -10.83 8.78 15.79
CA ARG A 18 -9.72 9.70 16.09
C ARG A 18 -8.88 9.27 17.29
N GLN A 19 -9.51 8.72 18.33
CA GLN A 19 -8.81 8.19 19.52
C GLN A 19 -7.81 7.06 19.23
N HIS A 20 -7.92 6.41 18.06
CA HIS A 20 -7.02 5.34 17.64
C HIS A 20 -5.75 5.86 16.94
N MET A 21 -5.67 7.16 16.63
CA MET A 21 -4.53 7.76 15.93
C MET A 21 -3.43 8.11 16.93
N PRO A 22 -2.18 7.66 16.73
CA PRO A 22 -1.07 8.09 17.56
C PRO A 22 -0.83 9.60 17.43
N THR A 23 -0.77 10.31 18.55
CA THR A 23 -0.60 11.77 18.60
C THR A 23 0.85 12.22 18.58
N ASN A 24 1.77 11.30 18.35
CA ASN A 24 3.22 11.53 18.35
C ASN A 24 3.92 10.36 17.63
N PHE A 25 5.23 10.48 17.51
CA PHE A 25 6.11 9.46 16.94
C PHE A 25 6.86 8.67 18.03
N HIS A 26 6.24 8.33 19.18
CA HIS A 26 6.92 7.47 20.18
C HIS A 26 7.08 6.04 19.68
N ILE A 27 6.12 5.56 18.89
CA ILE A 27 6.19 4.29 18.18
C ILE A 27 6.25 4.58 16.69
N SER A 28 7.47 4.66 16.13
CA SER A 28 7.70 4.92 14.71
C SER A 28 9.01 4.30 14.23
N LEU A 29 9.04 3.85 12.98
CA LEU A 29 10.18 3.11 12.42
C LEU A 29 11.46 3.95 12.39
N SER A 30 11.38 5.20 11.95
CA SER A 30 12.52 6.10 11.78
C SER A 30 13.34 6.28 13.07
N ARG A 31 12.70 6.25 14.24
CA ARG A 31 13.37 6.35 15.55
C ARG A 31 14.15 5.11 15.93
N TYR A 32 13.78 3.95 15.39
CA TYR A 32 14.42 2.67 15.71
C TYR A 32 15.55 2.36 14.74
N THR A 33 15.33 2.64 13.46
CA THR A 33 16.33 2.37 12.41
C THR A 33 17.43 3.40 12.40
N GLY A 34 17.20 4.62 12.92
CA GLY A 34 18.14 5.73 12.75
C GLY A 34 18.25 6.13 11.28
N LYS A 35 17.13 6.06 10.55
CA LYS A 35 17.04 6.35 9.11
C LYS A 35 17.73 7.68 8.77
N GLY A 36 18.56 7.68 7.74
CA GLY A 36 19.31 8.87 7.31
C GLY A 36 20.55 9.19 8.15
N THR A 37 20.95 8.31 9.07
CA THR A 37 22.17 8.47 9.87
C THR A 37 23.24 7.42 9.51
N PRO A 38 24.53 7.65 9.81
CA PRO A 38 25.57 6.63 9.61
C PRO A 38 25.36 5.33 10.41
N SER A 39 24.49 5.36 11.43
CA SER A 39 24.12 4.21 12.25
C SER A 39 22.86 3.49 11.77
N GLU A 40 22.36 3.80 10.56
CA GLU A 40 21.12 3.23 10.05
C GLU A 40 21.15 1.70 10.05
N LYS A 41 20.19 1.08 10.75
CA LYS A 41 20.00 -0.36 10.81
C LYS A 41 18.65 -0.71 10.20
N ARG A 42 18.64 -1.67 9.29
CA ARG A 42 17.39 -2.22 8.75
C ARG A 42 16.56 -2.97 9.79
N ILE A 43 17.23 -3.78 10.62
CA ILE A 43 16.61 -4.56 11.70
C ILE A 43 17.31 -4.19 13.02
N PRO A 44 16.77 -3.21 13.76
CA PRO A 44 17.28 -2.83 15.07
C PRO A 44 17.14 -3.96 16.11
N GLU A 45 18.06 -3.99 17.09
CA GLU A 45 17.96 -4.88 18.24
C GLU A 45 16.84 -4.44 19.21
N ASP A 46 16.63 -3.13 19.31
CA ASP A 46 15.63 -2.49 20.16
C ASP A 46 14.65 -1.68 19.31
N PHE A 47 13.36 -1.96 19.51
CA PHE A 47 12.25 -1.26 18.85
C PHE A 47 11.56 -0.31 19.82
N GLY A 48 12.25 0.18 20.86
CA GLY A 48 11.79 1.28 21.70
C GLY A 48 10.73 0.89 22.73
N PRO A 49 9.73 1.76 23.00
CA PRO A 49 8.81 1.55 24.11
C PRO A 49 7.85 0.38 23.85
N LYS A 50 7.45 -0.28 24.94
CA LYS A 50 6.44 -1.34 24.90
C LYS A 50 5.04 -0.77 24.64
N GLN A 51 4.29 -1.48 23.81
CA GLN A 51 2.89 -1.26 23.52
C GLN A 51 2.09 -2.48 24.00
N SER A 52 0.82 -2.28 24.38
CA SER A 52 -0.06 -3.41 24.66
C SER A 52 -0.35 -4.16 23.35
N LEU A 53 0.02 -5.44 23.30
CA LEU A 53 -0.14 -6.33 22.16
C LEU A 53 -0.78 -7.66 22.60
N LYS A 54 -1.89 -7.61 23.31
CA LYS A 54 -2.58 -8.80 23.81
C LYS A 54 -2.86 -9.79 22.66
N GLY A 55 -2.50 -11.05 22.89
CA GLY A 55 -2.63 -12.13 21.91
C GLY A 55 -1.47 -12.27 20.93
N PHE A 56 -0.61 -11.25 20.79
CA PHE A 56 0.64 -11.35 20.04
C PHE A 56 1.70 -12.14 20.83
N GLU A 57 2.69 -12.65 20.11
CA GLU A 57 3.84 -13.29 20.76
C GLU A 57 4.63 -12.31 21.62
N LYS A 58 5.08 -12.79 22.80
CA LYS A 58 5.73 -11.95 23.82
C LYS A 58 7.07 -11.33 23.39
N THR A 59 7.62 -11.78 22.26
CA THR A 59 8.89 -11.27 21.75
C THR A 59 8.78 -9.85 21.19
N TYR A 60 7.57 -9.42 20.81
CA TYR A 60 7.37 -8.13 20.16
C TYR A 60 7.13 -7.04 21.20
N GLN A 61 7.88 -5.95 21.07
CA GLN A 61 7.75 -4.79 21.96
C GLN A 61 6.54 -3.93 21.59
N ASN A 62 6.32 -3.70 20.30
CA ASN A 62 5.23 -2.91 19.76
C ASN A 62 4.89 -3.33 18.31
N ILE A 63 3.89 -2.70 17.70
CA ILE A 63 3.41 -3.10 16.38
C ILE A 63 4.46 -2.96 15.27
N ILE A 64 5.36 -1.98 15.37
CA ILE A 64 6.45 -1.79 14.39
C ILE A 64 7.44 -2.96 14.47
N ASP A 65 7.81 -3.36 15.69
CA ASP A 65 8.65 -4.54 15.94
C ASP A 65 8.02 -5.81 15.33
N TYR A 66 6.73 -6.02 15.59
CA TYR A 66 5.96 -7.13 15.02
C TYR A 66 6.08 -7.15 13.49
N ILE A 67 5.70 -6.06 12.81
CA ILE A 67 5.71 -6.01 11.35
C ILE A 67 7.11 -6.22 10.77
N VAL A 68 8.13 -5.53 11.29
CA VAL A 68 9.48 -5.61 10.74
C VAL A 68 10.07 -7.01 10.93
N ARG A 69 9.91 -7.60 12.12
CA ARG A 69 10.53 -8.91 12.42
C ARG A 69 9.77 -10.08 11.79
N ILE A 70 8.44 -10.08 11.72
CA ILE A 70 7.73 -11.15 10.98
C ILE A 70 8.14 -11.11 9.50
N THR A 71 8.23 -9.92 8.91
CA THR A 71 8.61 -9.75 7.49
C THR A 71 10.03 -10.26 7.26
N PHE A 72 10.98 -9.85 8.11
CA PHE A 72 12.37 -10.32 8.02
C PHE A 72 12.48 -11.84 8.17
N LYS A 73 11.78 -12.42 9.15
CA LYS A 73 11.82 -13.86 9.42
C LYS A 73 11.22 -14.69 8.28
N ILE A 74 10.02 -14.32 7.81
CA ILE A 74 9.33 -15.02 6.72
C ILE A 74 10.14 -14.93 5.44
N TRP A 75 10.53 -13.71 5.08
CA TRP A 75 11.16 -13.47 3.80
C TRP A 75 12.65 -13.77 3.90
N GLU A 76 13.44 -13.03 4.67
CA GLU A 76 14.90 -13.09 4.59
C GLU A 76 15.54 -14.28 5.32
N GLU A 77 14.94 -14.77 6.41
CA GLU A 77 15.38 -16.01 7.09
C GLU A 77 14.78 -17.28 6.47
N ARG A 78 13.85 -17.13 5.51
CA ARG A 78 13.16 -18.21 4.79
C ARG A 78 12.31 -19.13 5.67
N ASP A 79 11.83 -18.64 6.82
CA ASP A 79 10.83 -19.35 7.63
C ASP A 79 9.42 -19.05 7.09
N VAL A 80 9.16 -19.51 5.85
CA VAL A 80 7.92 -19.19 5.11
C VAL A 80 6.69 -19.72 5.84
N GLU A 81 6.80 -20.89 6.48
CA GLU A 81 5.71 -21.51 7.24
C GLU A 81 5.26 -20.66 8.43
N TYR A 82 6.08 -19.72 8.91
CA TYR A 82 5.69 -18.79 9.97
C TYR A 82 4.53 -17.86 9.58
N ILE A 83 4.20 -17.77 8.29
CA ILE A 83 2.94 -17.19 7.80
C ILE A 83 1.74 -17.87 8.48
N LEU A 84 1.78 -19.17 8.74
CA LEU A 84 0.66 -19.89 9.40
C LEU A 84 0.44 -19.45 10.85
N ASP A 85 1.46 -18.88 11.51
CA ASP A 85 1.36 -18.33 12.86
C ASP A 85 1.00 -16.83 12.88
N THR A 86 1.21 -16.12 11.76
CA THR A 86 1.15 -14.66 11.66
C THR A 86 0.07 -14.13 10.71
N TYR A 87 -0.56 -14.99 9.92
CA TYR A 87 -1.71 -14.71 9.06
C TYR A 87 -2.88 -15.63 9.41
N SER A 88 -4.09 -15.07 9.43
CA SER A 88 -5.31 -15.83 9.66
C SER A 88 -5.56 -16.88 8.56
N GLU A 89 -6.10 -18.04 8.92
CA GLU A 89 -6.60 -19.03 7.95
C GLU A 89 -7.68 -18.44 7.03
N SER A 90 -8.37 -17.39 7.49
CA SER A 90 -9.39 -16.65 6.75
C SER A 90 -8.87 -15.33 6.16
N SER A 91 -7.55 -15.14 6.05
CA SER A 91 -6.98 -13.87 5.56
C SER A 91 -7.53 -13.47 4.20
N ARG A 92 -7.82 -12.18 4.05
CA ARG A 92 -8.28 -11.57 2.80
C ARG A 92 -7.20 -10.62 2.31
N VAL A 93 -6.59 -10.93 1.17
CA VAL A 93 -5.55 -10.10 0.56
C VAL A 93 -6.08 -9.55 -0.75
N PHE A 94 -6.22 -8.23 -0.84
CA PHE A 94 -6.52 -7.52 -2.07
C PHE A 94 -5.21 -7.07 -2.71
N ASP A 95 -4.87 -7.67 -3.85
CA ASP A 95 -3.68 -7.33 -4.63
C ASP A 95 -4.04 -6.55 -5.90
N ASP A 96 -3.01 -6.26 -6.71
CA ASP A 96 -3.13 -5.58 -8.00
C ASP A 96 -4.17 -6.20 -8.93
N TYR A 97 -4.54 -7.48 -8.78
CA TYR A 97 -5.43 -8.19 -9.70
C TYR A 97 -6.79 -8.57 -9.10
N GLY A 98 -6.86 -8.87 -7.80
CA GLY A 98 -8.07 -9.40 -7.19
C GLY A 98 -7.99 -9.72 -5.70
N LEU A 99 -8.90 -10.57 -5.24
CA LEU A 99 -8.98 -11.02 -3.85
C LEU A 99 -8.42 -12.44 -3.73
N GLN A 100 -7.41 -12.60 -2.88
CA GLN A 100 -6.86 -13.88 -2.46
C GLN A 100 -7.39 -14.24 -1.07
N LEU A 101 -7.71 -15.52 -0.87
CA LEU A 101 -8.31 -16.04 0.36
C LEU A 101 -7.43 -17.11 0.99
N GLY A 102 -7.20 -16.95 2.30
CA GLY A 102 -6.54 -17.90 3.16
C GLY A 102 -5.00 -17.81 3.16
N ASN A 103 -4.40 -18.18 4.29
CA ASN A 103 -2.96 -18.09 4.49
C ASN A 103 -2.16 -19.12 3.68
N GLN A 104 -2.74 -20.25 3.29
CA GLN A 104 -2.04 -21.24 2.46
C GLN A 104 -1.63 -20.67 1.11
N LYS A 105 -2.50 -19.86 0.49
CA LYS A 105 -2.14 -19.18 -0.76
C LYS A 105 -0.97 -18.23 -0.57
N ILE A 106 -0.91 -17.52 0.56
CA ILE A 106 0.19 -16.61 0.90
C ILE A 106 1.50 -17.40 1.07
N VAL A 107 1.45 -18.57 1.72
CA VAL A 107 2.58 -19.50 1.83
C VAL A 107 3.08 -19.92 0.44
N ASP A 108 2.17 -20.37 -0.44
CA ASP A 108 2.52 -20.85 -1.78
C ASP A 108 3.15 -19.72 -2.63
N ASP A 109 2.56 -18.52 -2.61
CA ASP A 109 3.05 -17.35 -3.34
C ASP A 109 4.42 -16.88 -2.80
N THR A 110 4.64 -16.99 -1.49
CA THR A 110 5.92 -16.64 -0.84
C THR A 110 7.02 -17.64 -1.20
N HIS A 111 6.73 -18.94 -1.21
CA HIS A 111 7.66 -19.98 -1.70
C HIS A 111 8.02 -19.74 -3.16
N HIS A 112 7.03 -19.44 -4.00
CA HIS A 112 7.27 -19.12 -5.41
C HIS A 112 8.19 -17.90 -5.56
N THR A 113 7.91 -16.82 -4.83
CA THR A 113 8.69 -15.59 -4.91
C THR A 113 10.12 -15.77 -4.39
N THR A 114 10.31 -16.43 -3.25
CA THR A 114 11.64 -16.71 -2.70
C THR A 114 12.43 -17.70 -3.57
N GLY A 115 11.76 -18.60 -4.30
CA GLY A 115 12.37 -19.43 -5.33
C GLY A 115 12.76 -18.67 -6.59
N ALA A 116 12.01 -17.63 -6.97
CA ALA A 116 12.29 -16.77 -8.12
C ALA A 116 13.42 -15.74 -7.86
N PHE A 117 13.63 -15.39 -6.59
CA PHE A 117 14.58 -14.40 -6.12
C PHE A 117 15.29 -14.90 -4.85
N SER A 118 16.33 -15.72 -5.02
CA SER A 118 16.94 -16.46 -3.90
C SER A 118 17.56 -15.58 -2.81
N ASN A 119 17.90 -14.33 -3.14
CA ASN A 119 18.45 -13.32 -2.23
C ASN A 119 17.46 -12.18 -1.92
N ILE A 120 16.15 -12.39 -2.14
CA ILE A 120 15.13 -11.34 -1.93
C ILE A 120 15.15 -10.81 -0.49
N LYS A 121 15.03 -9.49 -0.39
CA LYS A 121 14.91 -8.71 0.83
C LYS A 121 13.70 -7.79 0.76
N LEU A 122 12.98 -7.66 1.87
CA LEU A 122 11.85 -6.74 2.03
C LEU A 122 12.27 -5.67 3.04
N ILE A 123 12.71 -4.53 2.52
CA ILE A 123 13.26 -3.44 3.33
C ILE A 123 12.13 -2.53 3.78
N ALA A 124 11.84 -2.47 5.08
CA ALA A 124 10.91 -1.50 5.61
C ALA A 124 11.47 -0.08 5.43
N ASP A 125 10.82 0.74 4.61
CA ASP A 125 11.14 2.15 4.42
C ASP A 125 10.35 3.05 5.40
N GLU A 126 9.06 2.75 5.60
CA GLU A 126 8.21 3.38 6.62
C GLU A 126 7.06 2.46 7.03
N ILE A 127 6.62 2.57 8.28
CA ILE A 127 5.41 1.91 8.80
C ILE A 127 4.57 2.95 9.55
N ILE A 128 3.45 3.33 8.94
CA ILE A 128 2.43 4.19 9.57
C ILE A 128 1.42 3.28 10.23
N TRP A 129 0.97 3.60 11.45
CA TRP A 129 0.01 2.74 12.16
C TRP A 129 -1.03 3.54 12.93
N ALA A 130 -2.15 2.87 13.19
CA ALA A 130 -3.21 3.30 14.10
C ALA A 130 -3.91 2.07 14.70
N GLY A 131 -4.83 2.30 15.63
CA GLY A 131 -5.58 1.22 16.28
C GLY A 131 -4.96 0.75 17.60
N ASN A 132 -5.43 -0.39 18.08
CA ASN A 132 -5.00 -1.00 19.33
C ASN A 132 -5.36 -2.49 19.38
N GLU A 133 -5.05 -3.15 20.50
CA GLU A 133 -5.33 -4.58 20.70
C GLU A 133 -6.82 -4.96 20.81
N GLU A 134 -7.75 -3.99 20.79
CA GLU A 134 -9.20 -4.24 20.83
C GLU A 134 -9.86 -4.11 19.45
N VAL A 135 -9.47 -3.09 18.67
CA VAL A 135 -10.02 -2.84 17.33
C VAL A 135 -9.19 -3.46 16.21
N GLY A 136 -7.94 -3.83 16.52
CA GLY A 136 -6.94 -4.24 15.56
C GLY A 136 -5.95 -3.11 15.28
N PHE A 137 -4.72 -3.48 14.91
CA PHE A 137 -3.72 -2.55 14.45
C PHE A 137 -3.79 -2.43 12.93
N HIS A 138 -4.04 -1.23 12.43
CA HIS A 138 -4.02 -0.91 11.01
C HIS A 138 -2.63 -0.36 10.71
N THR A 139 -1.93 -0.95 9.75
CA THR A 139 -0.53 -0.63 9.46
C THR A 139 -0.32 -0.46 7.97
N SER A 140 0.36 0.60 7.55
CA SER A 140 0.73 0.86 6.16
C SER A 140 2.23 0.69 6.01
N HIS A 141 2.65 -0.36 5.32
CA HIS A 141 4.05 -0.72 5.14
C HIS A 141 4.51 -0.19 3.79
N ARG A 142 5.34 0.85 3.79
CA ARG A 142 6.11 1.22 2.61
C ARG A 142 7.39 0.41 2.61
N THR A 143 7.51 -0.48 1.64
CA THR A 143 8.55 -1.50 1.58
C THR A 143 9.27 -1.43 0.24
N ILE A 144 10.58 -1.64 0.26
CA ILE A 144 11.38 -1.83 -0.94
C ILE A 144 11.70 -3.32 -1.08
N ILE A 145 11.22 -3.95 -2.16
CA ILE A 145 11.58 -5.32 -2.52
C ILE A 145 12.85 -5.28 -3.36
N ARG A 146 13.90 -5.95 -2.89
CA ARG A 146 15.19 -6.04 -3.60
C ARG A 146 15.64 -7.47 -3.74
N GLY A 147 16.05 -7.87 -4.94
CA GLY A 147 16.57 -9.20 -5.19
C GLY A 147 17.03 -9.40 -6.63
N LYS A 148 17.74 -10.49 -6.87
CA LYS A 148 18.16 -10.93 -8.20
C LYS A 148 17.21 -12.01 -8.69
N ASN A 149 16.68 -11.87 -9.90
CA ASN A 149 15.85 -12.91 -10.50
C ASN A 149 16.73 -14.04 -11.05
N ASP A 150 17.14 -14.94 -10.16
CA ASP A 150 17.96 -16.12 -10.45
C ASP A 150 17.16 -17.44 -10.52
N GLY A 151 15.86 -17.38 -10.23
CA GLY A 151 14.91 -18.47 -10.44
C GLY A 151 13.82 -18.14 -11.46
N ARG A 152 12.99 -19.14 -11.78
CA ARG A 152 11.80 -18.95 -12.63
C ARG A 152 10.77 -18.12 -11.86
N SER A 153 10.23 -17.08 -12.49
CA SER A 153 9.16 -16.24 -11.92
C SER A 153 7.84 -16.44 -12.67
N ASN A 154 6.79 -15.70 -12.28
CA ASN A 154 5.54 -15.61 -13.04
C ASN A 154 5.71 -15.05 -14.45
N TYR A 155 6.86 -14.44 -14.75
CA TYR A 155 7.13 -13.75 -16.00
C TYR A 155 8.12 -14.50 -16.91
N GLY A 156 8.53 -15.71 -16.53
CA GLY A 156 9.36 -16.59 -17.36
C GLY A 156 10.58 -17.15 -16.64
N SER A 157 11.56 -17.57 -17.43
CA SER A 157 12.86 -18.04 -16.93
C SER A 157 13.64 -16.92 -16.23
N ALA A 158 14.57 -17.31 -15.36
CA ALA A 158 15.49 -16.39 -14.69
C ALA A 158 16.15 -15.42 -15.67
N THR A 159 16.00 -14.13 -15.42
CA THR A 159 16.62 -13.06 -16.22
C THR A 159 18.03 -12.69 -15.73
N ASN A 160 18.39 -13.13 -14.51
CA ASN A 160 19.61 -12.76 -13.79
C ASN A 160 19.78 -11.26 -13.55
N LYS A 161 18.70 -10.48 -13.63
CA LYS A 161 18.70 -9.04 -13.34
C LYS A 161 18.27 -8.77 -11.91
N ASP A 162 18.77 -7.67 -11.37
CA ASP A 162 18.36 -7.17 -10.08
C ASP A 162 17.07 -6.34 -10.20
N ILE A 163 16.25 -6.39 -9.16
CA ILE A 163 15.07 -5.57 -8.98
C ILE A 163 15.20 -4.74 -7.69
N ASP A 164 14.61 -3.54 -7.70
CA ASP A 164 14.47 -2.62 -6.58
C ASP A 164 13.11 -1.93 -6.71
N VAL A 165 12.09 -2.43 -6.01
CA VAL A 165 10.68 -2.16 -6.33
C VAL A 165 9.93 -1.69 -5.09
N LEU A 166 9.28 -0.53 -5.20
CA LEU A 166 8.38 -0.01 -4.17
C LEU A 166 7.11 -0.87 -4.06
N VAL A 167 6.69 -1.14 -2.83
CA VAL A 167 5.44 -1.79 -2.47
C VAL A 167 4.82 -1.04 -1.30
N ILE A 168 3.49 -0.87 -1.33
CA ILE A 168 2.75 -0.30 -0.21
C ILE A 168 1.66 -1.30 0.18
N ALA A 169 1.67 -1.75 1.43
CA ALA A 169 0.72 -2.73 1.96
C ALA A 169 0.02 -2.20 3.22
N ASN A 170 -1.30 -2.05 3.15
CA ASN A 170 -2.15 -1.76 4.31
C ASN A 170 -2.66 -3.06 4.92
N CYS A 171 -2.18 -3.42 6.10
CA CYS A 171 -2.57 -4.63 6.84
C CYS A 171 -3.44 -4.28 8.06
N VAL A 172 -4.29 -5.22 8.47
CA VAL A 172 -4.94 -5.20 9.78
C VAL A 172 -4.59 -6.46 10.55
N ALA A 173 -3.98 -6.27 11.72
CA ALA A 173 -3.51 -7.34 12.59
C ALA A 173 -4.21 -7.33 13.95
N LEU A 174 -4.58 -8.51 14.44
CA LEU A 174 -5.16 -8.72 15.77
C LEU A 174 -4.75 -10.09 16.30
N GLU A 175 -4.38 -10.17 17.59
CA GLU A 175 -3.99 -11.43 18.24
C GLU A 175 -2.96 -12.25 17.43
N ASN A 176 -1.83 -11.63 17.08
CA ASN A 176 -0.76 -12.23 16.27
C ASN A 176 -1.12 -12.56 14.82
N ARG A 177 -2.27 -12.13 14.28
CA ARG A 177 -2.71 -12.53 12.93
C ARG A 177 -3.05 -11.32 12.09
N ILE A 178 -2.38 -11.17 10.94
CA ILE A 178 -2.84 -10.34 9.84
C ILE A 178 -4.03 -11.06 9.20
N PHE A 179 -5.18 -10.41 9.11
CA PHE A 179 -6.41 -11.02 8.56
C PHE A 179 -7.03 -10.23 7.41
N LEU A 180 -6.56 -9.00 7.19
CA LEU A 180 -6.93 -8.15 6.05
C LEU A 180 -5.66 -7.48 5.53
N GLU A 181 -5.47 -7.49 4.22
CA GLU A 181 -4.37 -6.80 3.55
C GLU A 181 -4.87 -6.19 2.24
N HIS A 182 -4.47 -4.95 1.98
CA HIS A 182 -4.53 -4.32 0.67
C HIS A 182 -3.11 -3.98 0.25
N VAL A 183 -2.61 -4.57 -0.83
CA VAL A 183 -1.24 -4.39 -1.27
C VAL A 183 -1.17 -3.94 -2.73
N CYS A 184 -0.44 -2.85 -2.96
CA CYS A 184 -0.09 -2.40 -4.31
C CYS A 184 1.38 -2.69 -4.57
N TYR A 185 1.67 -3.41 -5.64
CA TYR A 185 3.03 -3.65 -6.10
C TYR A 185 3.36 -2.73 -7.28
N ASN A 186 4.58 -2.20 -7.34
CA ASN A 186 5.04 -1.49 -8.53
C ASN A 186 5.49 -2.49 -9.63
N THR A 187 4.56 -3.38 -10.01
CA THR A 187 4.83 -4.55 -10.86
C THR A 187 5.29 -4.13 -12.26
N SER A 188 4.75 -3.06 -12.84
CA SER A 188 5.20 -2.52 -14.12
C SER A 188 6.68 -2.10 -14.07
N SER A 189 7.12 -1.46 -12.99
CA SER A 189 8.54 -1.15 -12.74
C SER A 189 9.38 -2.43 -12.67
N MET A 190 8.92 -3.44 -11.92
CA MET A 190 9.64 -4.72 -11.82
C MET A 190 9.85 -5.36 -13.21
N LEU A 191 8.82 -5.38 -14.06
CA LEU A 191 8.93 -5.94 -15.41
C LEU A 191 9.95 -5.20 -16.27
N ILE A 192 9.98 -3.87 -16.20
CA ILE A 192 10.99 -3.04 -16.88
C ILE A 192 12.40 -3.36 -16.35
N GLN A 193 12.56 -3.54 -15.05
CA GLN A 193 13.86 -3.90 -14.44
C GLN A 193 14.33 -5.29 -14.85
N LEU A 194 13.41 -6.24 -15.05
CA LEU A 194 13.67 -7.53 -15.68
C LEU A 194 13.96 -7.41 -17.20
N GLY A 195 13.87 -6.20 -17.76
CA GLY A 195 14.05 -5.81 -19.17
C GLY A 195 13.02 -6.40 -20.09
N MET A 196 11.78 -6.45 -19.62
CA MET A 196 10.62 -6.73 -20.43
C MET A 196 10.08 -5.43 -20.99
N ASP A 197 9.58 -5.51 -22.22
CA ASP A 197 8.78 -4.46 -22.83
C ASP A 197 7.32 -4.63 -22.43
N LEU A 198 6.70 -3.59 -21.84
CA LEU A 198 5.35 -3.68 -21.28
C LEU A 198 4.31 -4.00 -22.36
N ASP A 199 4.37 -3.34 -23.51
CA ASP A 199 3.45 -3.58 -24.63
C ASP A 199 3.51 -5.03 -25.13
N SER A 200 4.71 -5.61 -25.17
CA SER A 200 4.92 -6.99 -25.58
C SER A 200 4.44 -8.03 -24.55
N VAL A 201 4.44 -7.71 -23.25
CA VAL A 201 4.02 -8.67 -22.20
C VAL A 201 2.54 -8.57 -21.85
N LEU A 202 1.90 -7.42 -22.02
CA LEU A 202 0.50 -7.20 -21.68
C LEU A 202 -0.46 -8.25 -22.29
N PRO A 203 -0.39 -8.60 -23.58
CA PRO A 203 -1.28 -9.62 -24.15
C PRO A 203 -1.13 -11.00 -23.48
N LYS A 204 0.09 -11.34 -23.06
CA LYS A 204 0.36 -12.61 -22.35
C LYS A 204 -0.18 -12.57 -20.92
N LEU A 205 -0.07 -11.42 -20.24
CA LEU A 205 -0.63 -11.24 -18.90
C LEU A 205 -2.16 -11.32 -18.92
N VAL A 206 -2.81 -10.70 -19.91
CA VAL A 206 -4.26 -10.80 -20.11
C VAL A 206 -4.68 -12.24 -20.40
N SER A 207 -3.97 -12.94 -21.29
CA SER A 207 -4.29 -14.33 -21.65
C SER A 207 -4.10 -15.32 -20.51
N ASN A 208 -3.21 -15.01 -19.56
CA ASN A 208 -2.91 -15.84 -18.39
C ASN A 208 -3.33 -15.14 -17.08
N ALA A 209 -4.34 -14.29 -17.14
CA ALA A 209 -4.77 -13.52 -15.98
C ALA A 209 -5.17 -14.46 -14.82
N PRO A 210 -4.90 -14.07 -13.56
CA PRO A 210 -5.26 -14.89 -12.42
C PRO A 210 -6.77 -15.04 -12.31
N SER A 211 -7.21 -16.13 -11.67
CA SER A 211 -8.64 -16.35 -11.39
C SER A 211 -9.21 -15.17 -10.59
N GLY A 212 -10.40 -14.71 -10.98
CA GLY A 212 -11.04 -13.53 -10.38
C GLY A 212 -10.66 -12.20 -11.04
N TRP A 213 -9.83 -12.22 -12.09
CA TRP A 213 -9.55 -11.06 -12.94
C TRP A 213 -10.42 -11.05 -14.21
N PRO A 214 -10.94 -9.88 -14.65
CA PRO A 214 -10.96 -8.62 -13.89
C PRO A 214 -11.87 -8.74 -12.67
N ARG A 215 -11.64 -7.90 -11.64
CA ARG A 215 -12.45 -7.91 -10.41
C ARG A 215 -13.92 -7.73 -10.73
N ASP A 216 -14.74 -8.60 -10.14
CA ASP A 216 -16.20 -8.44 -10.18
C ASP A 216 -16.66 -7.31 -9.23
N GLN A 217 -17.93 -6.91 -9.37
CA GLN A 217 -18.50 -5.83 -8.57
C GLN A 217 -18.50 -6.13 -7.06
N LYS A 218 -18.66 -7.40 -6.68
CA LYS A 218 -18.64 -7.80 -5.27
C LYS A 218 -17.25 -7.60 -4.69
N THR A 219 -16.22 -8.09 -5.36
CA THR A 219 -14.81 -7.94 -4.96
C THR A 219 -14.40 -6.46 -4.94
N TRP A 220 -14.86 -5.68 -5.92
CA TRP A 220 -14.63 -4.24 -5.96
C TRP A 220 -15.24 -3.51 -4.75
N ASN A 221 -16.49 -3.83 -4.40
CA ASN A 221 -17.14 -3.25 -3.21
C ASN A 221 -16.47 -3.71 -1.92
N ASP A 222 -16.11 -4.99 -1.84
CA ASP A 222 -15.43 -5.59 -0.69
C ASP A 222 -14.07 -4.91 -0.44
N LEU A 223 -13.29 -4.62 -1.50
CA LEU A 223 -12.04 -3.86 -1.43
C LEU A 223 -12.30 -2.47 -0.84
N ARG A 224 -13.25 -1.73 -1.40
CA ARG A 224 -13.55 -0.35 -0.97
C ARG A 224 -14.01 -0.27 0.48
N LEU A 225 -14.95 -1.12 0.87
CA LEU A 225 -15.64 -1.02 2.16
C LEU A 225 -14.88 -1.67 3.32
N SER A 226 -13.91 -2.55 3.09
CA SER A 226 -13.16 -3.20 4.16
C SER A 226 -12.39 -2.16 4.99
N ALA A 227 -12.64 -2.09 6.30
CA ALA A 227 -12.09 -1.08 7.22
C ALA A 227 -12.54 0.39 6.98
N SER A 228 -13.37 0.65 5.97
CA SER A 228 -13.84 2.00 5.66
C SER A 228 -14.84 2.49 6.72
N PRO A 229 -14.70 3.70 7.27
CA PRO A 229 -15.70 4.26 8.17
C PRO A 229 -16.95 4.71 7.39
N GLU A 230 -18.13 4.46 7.95
CA GLU A 230 -19.41 4.90 7.35
C GLU A 230 -19.50 6.43 7.25
N ILE A 231 -18.89 7.13 8.21
CA ILE A 231 -18.81 8.60 8.27
C ILE A 231 -17.32 8.96 8.41
N PRO A 232 -16.79 9.90 7.59
CA PRO A 232 -15.43 10.41 7.74
C PRO A 232 -15.09 10.78 9.18
N ILE A 233 -13.85 10.54 9.61
CA ILE A 233 -13.41 10.82 11.00
C ILE A 233 -13.55 12.31 11.31
N CYS A 234 -13.25 13.19 10.34
CA CYS A 234 -13.40 14.64 10.45
C CYS A 234 -14.84 15.12 10.63
N GLU A 235 -15.83 14.27 10.30
CA GLU A 235 -17.25 14.55 10.49
C GLU A 235 -17.84 13.88 11.72
N ALA A 236 -17.42 12.64 12.01
CA ALA A 236 -17.89 11.87 13.16
C ALA A 236 -17.32 12.40 14.49
N ASP A 237 -16.09 12.91 14.48
CA ASP A 237 -15.39 13.43 15.66
C ASP A 237 -14.67 14.75 15.30
N LYS A 238 -15.45 15.83 15.31
CA LYS A 238 -15.03 17.17 14.87
C LYS A 238 -14.08 17.81 15.87
N ILE A 239 -13.01 18.39 15.34
CA ILE A 239 -12.08 19.24 16.10
C ILE A 239 -12.04 20.65 15.53
N ASP A 240 -11.70 21.61 16.39
CA ASP A 240 -11.33 22.96 16.00
C ASP A 240 -9.89 22.97 15.47
N GLY A 241 -9.60 23.85 14.51
CA GLY A 241 -8.26 23.98 13.94
C GLY A 241 -7.97 23.02 12.78
N PHE A 242 -6.70 22.63 12.63
CA PHE A 242 -6.26 21.78 11.52
C PHE A 242 -6.66 20.32 11.77
N ASP A 243 -7.38 19.74 10.83
CA ASP A 243 -7.81 18.34 10.87
C ASP A 243 -7.25 17.60 9.66
N LEU A 244 -6.35 16.65 9.90
CA LEU A 244 -5.66 15.93 8.84
C LEU A 244 -6.60 15.11 7.96
N ASP A 245 -7.63 14.46 8.53
CA ASP A 245 -8.60 13.69 7.74
C ASP A 245 -9.39 14.61 6.80
N ARG A 246 -9.78 15.81 7.29
CA ARG A 246 -10.44 16.83 6.46
C ARG A 246 -9.51 17.33 5.36
N PHE A 247 -8.29 17.74 5.73
CA PHE A 247 -7.28 18.27 4.82
C PHE A 247 -6.98 17.32 3.65
N LEU A 248 -6.75 16.02 3.94
CA LEU A 248 -6.47 15.04 2.90
C LEU A 248 -7.69 14.78 2.01
N ARG A 249 -8.90 14.69 2.58
CA ARG A 249 -10.14 14.53 1.79
C ARG A 249 -10.39 15.71 0.87
N GLU A 250 -10.20 16.92 1.37
CA GLU A 250 -10.32 18.15 0.57
C GLU A 250 -9.26 18.21 -0.53
N THR A 251 -8.01 17.82 -0.22
CA THR A 251 -6.93 17.74 -1.21
C THR A 251 -7.34 16.82 -2.37
N PHE A 252 -7.77 15.59 -2.06
CA PHE A 252 -8.14 14.63 -3.09
C PHE A 252 -9.37 15.08 -3.87
N GLU A 253 -10.39 15.62 -3.21
CA GLU A 253 -11.60 16.14 -3.87
C GLU A 253 -11.27 17.30 -4.83
N ILE A 254 -10.48 18.27 -4.40
CA ILE A 254 -10.18 19.48 -5.19
C ILE A 254 -9.26 19.14 -6.37
N ILE A 255 -8.18 18.39 -6.12
CA ILE A 255 -7.21 18.07 -7.16
C ILE A 255 -7.74 17.00 -8.11
N TRP A 256 -8.24 15.87 -7.60
CA TRP A 256 -8.61 14.73 -8.42
C TRP A 256 -10.03 14.77 -8.94
N ASN A 257 -11.02 15.30 -8.21
CA ASN A 257 -12.42 15.31 -8.69
C ASN A 257 -12.78 16.64 -9.36
N LYS A 258 -12.50 17.77 -8.71
CA LYS A 258 -12.81 19.11 -9.26
C LYS A 258 -11.80 19.57 -10.32
N ARG A 259 -10.63 18.92 -10.41
CA ARG A 259 -9.54 19.24 -11.35
C ARG A 259 -8.99 20.65 -11.18
N ASP A 260 -9.07 21.20 -9.97
CA ASP A 260 -8.60 22.55 -9.69
C ASP A 260 -7.10 22.54 -9.36
N HIS A 261 -6.29 22.44 -10.41
CA HIS A 261 -4.83 22.41 -10.26
C HIS A 261 -4.25 23.79 -9.91
N SER A 262 -5.07 24.85 -9.78
CA SER A 262 -4.60 26.14 -9.27
C SER A 262 -4.35 26.10 -7.76
N GLU A 263 -5.01 25.17 -7.05
CA GLU A 263 -4.90 24.96 -5.61
C GLU A 263 -3.71 24.07 -5.20
N LEU A 264 -2.88 23.61 -6.15
CA LEU A 264 -1.73 22.76 -5.81
C LEU A 264 -0.79 23.41 -4.78
N ASN A 265 -0.54 24.71 -4.89
CA ASN A 265 0.31 25.45 -3.94
C ASN A 265 -0.31 25.60 -2.54
N HIS A 266 -1.63 25.39 -2.42
CA HIS A 266 -2.31 25.42 -1.13
C HIS A 266 -2.06 24.12 -0.36
N PHE A 267 -2.14 22.98 -1.05
CA PHE A 267 -2.06 21.65 -0.44
C PHE A 267 -0.65 21.05 -0.40
N PHE A 268 0.23 21.41 -1.33
CA PHE A 268 1.54 20.78 -1.50
C PHE A 268 2.66 21.81 -1.37
N ASP A 269 3.81 21.36 -0.88
CA ASP A 269 5.03 22.15 -0.83
C ASP A 269 5.63 22.35 -2.24
N GLN A 270 6.31 23.48 -2.48
CA GLN A 270 6.90 23.78 -3.79
C GLN A 270 7.95 22.75 -4.21
N ASP A 271 8.68 22.21 -3.24
CA ASP A 271 9.74 21.22 -3.45
C ASP A 271 9.24 19.79 -3.22
N LEU A 272 7.93 19.54 -3.32
CA LEU A 272 7.29 18.23 -3.13
C LEU A 272 8.13 17.11 -3.74
N TYR A 273 8.54 16.15 -2.92
CA TYR A 273 9.07 14.89 -3.41
C TYR A 273 7.92 13.93 -3.72
N PHE A 274 7.97 13.30 -4.89
CA PHE A 274 7.00 12.28 -5.29
C PHE A 274 7.71 11.00 -5.73
N GLU A 275 7.17 9.85 -5.32
CA GLU A 275 7.50 8.54 -5.86
C GLU A 275 6.24 7.72 -6.12
N GLY A 276 6.15 7.08 -7.29
CA GLY A 276 4.96 6.31 -7.66
C GLY A 276 5.16 5.27 -8.75
N PRO A 277 4.06 4.85 -9.43
CA PRO A 277 4.07 3.66 -10.29
C PRO A 277 4.96 3.84 -11.51
N THR A 278 5.46 2.74 -12.05
CA THR A 278 6.34 2.69 -13.23
C THR A 278 7.59 3.59 -13.06
N ASN A 279 8.24 3.50 -11.89
CA ASN A 279 9.46 4.25 -11.52
C ASN A 279 9.33 5.78 -11.61
N ARG A 280 8.12 6.34 -11.55
CA ARG A 280 7.95 7.80 -11.52
C ARG A 280 8.51 8.33 -10.20
N LYS A 281 9.55 9.15 -10.29
CA LYS A 281 10.18 9.80 -9.15
C LYS A 281 10.67 11.18 -9.57
N PHE A 282 10.19 12.22 -8.88
CA PHE A 282 10.51 13.60 -9.22
C PHE A 282 10.33 14.52 -8.02
N ASN A 283 10.84 15.74 -8.14
CA ASN A 283 10.53 16.82 -7.20
C ASN A 283 9.77 17.94 -7.93
N GLY A 284 9.00 18.69 -7.16
CA GLY A 284 8.38 19.95 -7.56
C GLY A 284 6.99 19.83 -8.18
N LEU A 285 6.17 20.85 -7.94
CA LEU A 285 4.75 20.87 -8.31
C LEU A 285 4.48 20.86 -9.82
N GLY A 286 5.42 21.32 -10.64
CA GLY A 286 5.30 21.25 -12.10
C GLY A 286 5.18 19.80 -12.60
N ASN A 287 6.14 18.95 -12.21
CA ASN A 287 6.14 17.54 -12.57
C ASN A 287 4.94 16.80 -11.96
N TYR A 288 4.54 17.16 -10.74
CA TYR A 288 3.37 16.59 -10.09
C TYR A 288 2.08 16.91 -10.84
N LYS A 289 1.91 18.18 -11.26
CA LYS A 289 0.79 18.61 -12.10
C LYS A 289 0.76 17.86 -13.42
N ASP A 290 1.91 17.69 -14.09
CA ASP A 290 1.99 16.96 -15.36
C ASP A 290 1.58 15.49 -15.19
N PHE A 291 2.00 14.85 -14.09
CA PHE A 291 1.56 13.51 -13.72
C PHE A 291 0.04 13.43 -13.53
N ILE A 292 -0.55 14.31 -12.71
CA ILE A 292 -2.00 14.35 -12.47
C ILE A 292 -2.76 14.57 -13.78
N CYS A 293 -2.35 15.57 -14.58
CA CYS A 293 -2.94 15.86 -15.89
C CYS A 293 -2.84 14.66 -16.83
N SER A 294 -1.74 13.88 -16.80
CA SER A 294 -1.60 12.71 -17.66
C SER A 294 -2.67 11.64 -17.38
N LEU A 295 -3.03 11.43 -16.11
CA LEU A 295 -4.08 10.50 -15.71
C LEU A 295 -5.48 11.06 -16.04
N ILE A 296 -5.73 12.34 -15.76
CA ILE A 296 -7.01 12.99 -16.08
C ILE A 296 -7.24 13.03 -17.59
N ASN A 297 -6.19 13.24 -18.40
CA ASN A 297 -6.33 13.22 -19.85
C ASN A 297 -6.72 11.84 -20.36
N ALA A 298 -6.14 10.76 -19.81
CA ALA A 298 -6.51 9.40 -20.19
C ALA A 298 -7.93 9.03 -19.71
N PHE A 299 -8.35 9.54 -18.55
CA PHE A 299 -9.65 9.29 -17.92
C PHE A 299 -10.35 10.60 -17.52
N PRO A 300 -10.91 11.37 -18.47
CA PRO A 300 -11.54 12.67 -18.19
C PRO A 300 -12.74 12.60 -17.24
N ASP A 301 -13.43 11.46 -17.21
CA ASP A 301 -14.57 11.17 -16.34
C ASP A 301 -14.17 10.46 -15.04
N LEU A 302 -12.87 10.42 -14.70
CA LEU A 302 -12.41 9.77 -13.49
C LEU A 302 -13.06 10.39 -12.24
N ILE A 303 -13.62 9.54 -11.40
CA ILE A 303 -14.16 9.91 -10.08
C ILE A 303 -13.45 9.07 -9.05
N LEU A 304 -12.78 9.75 -8.12
CA LEU A 304 -12.05 9.17 -7.01
C LEU A 304 -12.85 9.31 -5.71
N GLN A 305 -12.71 8.34 -4.82
CA GLN A 305 -13.16 8.42 -3.44
C GLN A 305 -12.07 7.94 -2.49
N ILE A 306 -12.18 8.40 -1.25
CA ILE A 306 -11.35 7.94 -0.14
C ILE A 306 -12.04 6.76 0.54
N ASP A 307 -11.34 5.63 0.61
CA ASP A 307 -11.82 4.41 1.25
C ASP A 307 -11.44 4.38 2.74
N GLU A 308 -10.20 4.78 3.09
CA GLU A 308 -9.70 4.74 4.48
C GLU A 308 -8.55 5.75 4.66
N ILE A 309 -8.51 6.45 5.81
CA ILE A 309 -7.40 7.31 6.23
C ILE A 309 -7.02 6.98 7.67
N TYR A 310 -5.72 6.86 7.92
CA TYR A 310 -5.15 6.85 9.27
C TYR A 310 -3.76 7.49 9.27
N TRP A 311 -3.32 7.94 10.44
CA TRP A 311 -2.09 8.71 10.56
C TRP A 311 -1.47 8.60 11.94
N MET A 312 -0.22 9.05 12.03
CA MET A 312 0.50 9.31 13.26
C MET A 312 1.14 10.71 13.22
N GLY A 313 1.33 11.32 14.39
CA GLY A 313 1.98 12.63 14.52
C GLY A 313 1.07 13.71 15.09
N ASN A 314 1.50 14.97 14.96
CA ASN A 314 0.81 16.15 15.50
C ASN A 314 1.20 17.41 14.72
N GLU A 315 0.55 18.54 15.01
CA GLU A 315 0.81 19.80 14.28
C GLU A 315 2.24 20.33 14.44
N VAL A 316 2.92 20.00 15.55
CA VAL A 316 4.27 20.50 15.86
C VAL A 316 5.33 19.71 15.10
N ASP A 317 5.25 18.38 15.16
CA ASP A 317 6.21 17.47 14.54
C ASP A 317 5.88 17.18 13.06
N GLY A 318 4.66 17.48 12.63
CA GLY A 318 4.10 17.03 11.37
C GLY A 318 3.37 15.69 11.48
N TYR A 319 2.81 15.24 10.37
CA TYR A 319 2.04 14.01 10.26
C TYR A 319 2.59 13.08 9.20
N LEU A 320 2.51 11.78 9.46
CA LEU A 320 2.62 10.73 8.45
C LEU A 320 1.26 10.06 8.31
N SER A 321 0.69 10.05 7.11
CA SER A 321 -0.63 9.47 6.83
C SER A 321 -0.57 8.37 5.78
N SER A 322 -1.54 7.46 5.85
CA SER A 322 -1.86 6.49 4.81
C SER A 322 -3.31 6.70 4.39
N THR A 323 -3.51 6.92 3.09
CA THR A 323 -4.80 7.12 2.44
C THR A 323 -5.01 6.02 1.41
N ARG A 324 -5.97 5.13 1.65
CA ARG A 324 -6.43 4.16 0.65
C ARG A 324 -7.60 4.77 -0.12
N TRP A 325 -7.55 4.67 -1.44
CA TRP A 325 -8.53 5.30 -2.33
C TRP A 325 -8.87 4.40 -3.51
N SER A 326 -10.03 4.66 -4.08
CA SER A 326 -10.53 3.96 -5.26
C SER A 326 -11.15 4.94 -6.25
N ALA A 327 -11.05 4.63 -7.53
CA ALA A 327 -11.56 5.45 -8.61
C ALA A 327 -12.12 4.59 -9.74
N THR A 328 -13.04 5.17 -10.50
CA THR A 328 -13.57 4.63 -11.74
C THR A 328 -13.46 5.68 -12.83
N GLY A 329 -13.22 5.25 -14.06
CA GLY A 329 -13.22 6.14 -15.23
C GLY A 329 -13.35 5.34 -16.53
N THR A 330 -13.33 6.05 -17.65
CA THR A 330 -13.40 5.49 -18.99
C THR A 330 -12.20 5.97 -19.80
N HIS A 331 -11.47 5.05 -20.41
CA HIS A 331 -10.30 5.35 -21.25
C HIS A 331 -10.74 6.01 -22.57
N THR A 332 -10.99 7.31 -22.53
CA THR A 332 -11.54 8.10 -23.65
C THR A 332 -10.57 9.13 -24.20
N GLY A 333 -9.47 9.40 -23.49
CA GLY A 333 -8.42 10.28 -23.98
C GLY A 333 -7.10 9.55 -24.22
N ASN A 334 -6.25 10.21 -24.99
CA ASN A 334 -4.91 9.75 -25.30
C ASN A 334 -3.97 9.93 -24.10
N GLY A 335 -2.86 9.19 -24.09
CA GLY A 335 -1.76 9.45 -23.17
C GLY A 335 -0.87 8.24 -22.96
N ASN A 336 -0.45 8.06 -21.71
CA ASN A 336 0.49 6.99 -21.31
C ASN A 336 -0.06 5.57 -21.50
N TYR A 337 -1.36 5.41 -21.77
CA TYR A 337 -2.02 4.11 -21.99
C TYR A 337 -2.40 3.87 -23.46
N GLY A 338 -1.94 4.73 -24.37
CA GLY A 338 -2.19 4.66 -25.80
C GLY A 338 -3.47 5.39 -26.24
N GLU A 339 -4.01 4.97 -27.39
CA GLU A 339 -5.23 5.54 -27.96
C GLU A 339 -6.49 5.08 -27.18
N PRO A 340 -7.55 5.91 -27.14
CA PRO A 340 -8.82 5.61 -26.49
C PRO A 340 -9.37 4.23 -26.86
N THR A 341 -9.69 3.43 -25.85
CA THR A 341 -10.33 2.11 -26.01
C THR A 341 -11.78 2.10 -25.56
N TYR A 342 -12.26 3.21 -24.96
CA TYR A 342 -13.60 3.33 -24.34
C TYR A 342 -13.87 2.31 -23.23
N THR A 343 -12.81 1.68 -22.71
CA THR A 343 -12.87 0.72 -21.61
C THR A 343 -13.21 1.43 -20.32
N LYS A 344 -14.22 0.93 -19.60
CA LYS A 344 -14.45 1.30 -18.19
C LYS A 344 -13.43 0.60 -17.31
N VAL A 345 -12.74 1.36 -16.46
CA VAL A 345 -11.65 0.85 -15.64
C VAL A 345 -11.94 1.04 -14.15
N GLN A 346 -11.37 0.14 -13.35
CA GLN A 346 -11.28 0.24 -11.90
C GLN A 346 -9.83 0.51 -11.51
N ILE A 347 -9.60 1.60 -10.78
CA ILE A 347 -8.28 2.02 -10.30
C ILE A 347 -8.35 2.11 -8.78
N TRP A 348 -7.42 1.53 -8.06
CA TRP A 348 -7.32 1.71 -6.62
C TRP A 348 -5.85 1.81 -6.20
N GLY A 349 -5.62 2.50 -5.10
CA GLY A 349 -4.28 2.76 -4.63
C GLY A 349 -4.19 3.11 -3.17
N ILE A 350 -2.94 3.26 -2.74
CA ILE A 350 -2.55 3.71 -1.41
C ILE A 350 -1.55 4.84 -1.61
N THR A 351 -1.82 5.96 -0.94
CA THR A 351 -0.93 7.12 -0.87
C THR A 351 -0.47 7.30 0.55
N GLN A 352 0.84 7.34 0.78
CA GLN A 352 1.42 7.81 2.02
C GLN A 352 1.91 9.25 1.85
N ASN A 353 1.54 10.13 2.78
CA ASN A 353 1.95 11.52 2.77
C ASN A 353 2.74 11.88 4.03
N GLU A 354 3.73 12.75 3.88
CA GLU A 354 4.27 13.55 4.98
C GLU A 354 3.69 14.95 4.89
N VAL A 355 3.09 15.42 5.99
CA VAL A 355 2.44 16.72 6.07
C VAL A 355 3.10 17.57 7.15
N ILE A 356 3.65 18.72 6.76
CA ILE A 356 4.31 19.67 7.65
C ILE A 356 3.69 21.04 7.45
N GLY A 357 3.27 21.69 8.54
CA GLY A 357 2.72 23.05 8.49
C GLY A 357 1.50 23.20 7.57
N GLY A 358 0.67 22.14 7.47
CA GLY A 358 -0.53 22.13 6.61
C GLY A 358 -0.24 21.97 5.11
N ARG A 359 0.94 21.46 4.72
CA ARG A 359 1.26 21.11 3.33
C ARG A 359 1.86 19.73 3.23
N ILE A 360 1.55 19.01 2.16
CA ILE A 360 2.17 17.75 1.78
C ILE A 360 3.58 18.05 1.25
N VAL A 361 4.60 17.58 1.95
CA VAL A 361 6.02 17.79 1.57
C VAL A 361 6.60 16.59 0.83
N ASN A 362 6.13 15.39 1.14
CA ASN A 362 6.52 14.15 0.47
C ASN A 362 5.29 13.29 0.20
N GLU A 363 5.25 12.64 -0.97
CA GLU A 363 4.20 11.71 -1.36
C GLU A 363 4.76 10.43 -1.98
N TRP A 364 4.28 9.30 -1.48
CA TRP A 364 4.48 7.98 -2.09
C TRP A 364 3.12 7.42 -2.46
N MET A 365 2.83 7.32 -3.75
CA MET A 365 1.56 6.84 -4.26
C MET A 365 1.78 5.58 -5.07
N LEU A 366 1.13 4.47 -4.72
CA LEU A 366 0.99 3.33 -5.63
C LEU A 366 -0.48 3.09 -5.93
N PHE A 367 -0.78 2.84 -7.20
CA PHE A 367 -2.04 2.28 -7.63
C PHE A 367 -1.76 1.08 -8.53
N ASN A 368 -2.78 0.27 -8.80
CA ASN A 368 -2.77 -0.95 -9.60
C ASN A 368 -2.47 -0.69 -11.11
N GLU A 369 -1.39 0.01 -11.45
CA GLU A 369 -1.15 0.53 -12.81
C GLU A 369 -0.96 -0.58 -13.85
N LEU A 370 -0.28 -1.68 -13.51
CA LEU A 370 -0.16 -2.80 -14.45
C LEU A 370 -1.53 -3.45 -14.73
N ASP A 371 -2.37 -3.59 -13.71
CA ASP A 371 -3.74 -4.07 -13.86
C ASP A 371 -4.60 -3.11 -14.71
N LEU A 372 -4.44 -1.79 -14.50
CA LEU A 372 -5.07 -0.79 -15.36
C LEU A 372 -4.67 -0.97 -16.84
N MET A 373 -3.37 -1.15 -17.11
CA MET A 373 -2.88 -1.44 -18.46
C MET A 373 -3.48 -2.74 -19.01
N MET A 374 -3.62 -3.79 -18.19
CA MET A 374 -4.25 -5.05 -18.59
C MET A 374 -5.75 -4.87 -18.91
N GLN A 375 -6.50 -4.11 -18.11
CA GLN A 375 -7.92 -3.83 -18.36
C GLN A 375 -8.12 -3.16 -19.73
N ILE A 376 -7.27 -2.17 -20.05
CA ILE A 376 -7.28 -1.46 -21.34
C ILE A 376 -6.89 -2.40 -22.48
N ALA A 377 -5.82 -3.19 -22.31
CA ALA A 377 -5.33 -4.10 -23.33
C ALA A 377 -6.33 -5.22 -23.67
N ALA A 378 -7.09 -5.72 -22.69
CA ALA A 378 -8.09 -6.77 -22.90
C ALA A 378 -9.32 -6.32 -23.72
N SER A 379 -9.47 -5.01 -23.92
CA SER A 379 -10.55 -4.44 -24.74
C SER A 379 -10.12 -4.15 -26.19
N LYS A 380 -8.83 -4.32 -26.51
CA LYS A 380 -8.28 -4.20 -27.86
C LYS A 380 -8.41 -5.55 -28.57
#